data_AF-A0A537NQM2-F1
#
_entry.id   AF-A0A537NQM2-F1
#
_cell.length_a   1.000
_cell.length_b   1.000
_cell.length_c   1.000
_cell.angle_alpha   90.00
_cell.angle_beta   90.00
_cell.angle_gamma   90.00
#
_symmetry.space_group_name_H-M   'P 1'
#
loop_
_entity.id
_entity.type
_entity.pdbx_description
1 polymer ?
#
loop_
_entity_poly.entity_id
_entity_poly.type
_entity_poly.pdbx_seq_one_letter_code
_entity_poly.pdbx_strand_id
1 'polypeptide(L)'
;MTSEQRTRIRETVLAGGNVPRVNNATFSISVGTTVPNTVHVIEVAPILVEIHPEWRGHMYFVVGDEIIIVDRNHRIVAVIAV
;
A
#
# COMPACT_ATOMS: atom_id res chain seq x y z
N MET A 1 2.71 -9.66 12.87
CA MET A 1 1.88 -10.22 11.78
C MET A 1 1.96 -11.72 11.84
N THR A 2 0.82 -12.43 11.81
CA THR A 2 0.79 -13.89 11.69
C THR A 2 0.94 -14.31 10.22
N SER A 3 1.34 -15.56 9.98
CA SER A 3 1.40 -16.14 8.63
C SER A 3 0.02 -16.11 7.94
N GLU A 4 -1.05 -16.38 8.67
CA GLU A 4 -2.43 -16.35 8.15
C GLU A 4 -2.86 -14.95 7.70
N GLN A 5 -2.54 -13.90 8.49
CA GLN A 5 -2.81 -12.52 8.07
C GLN A 5 -2.07 -12.16 6.79
N ARG A 6 -0.79 -12.54 6.67
CA ARG A 6 0.01 -12.30 5.47
C ARG A 6 -0.60 -12.97 4.25
N THR A 7 -1.05 -14.22 4.37
CA THR A 7 -1.70 -14.95 3.26
C THR A 7 -2.99 -14.25 2.84
N ARG A 8 -3.85 -13.88 3.79
CA ARG A 8 -5.12 -13.19 3.48
C ARG A 8 -4.89 -11.82 2.83
N ILE A 9 -3.89 -11.06 3.28
CA ILE A 9 -3.51 -9.79 2.66
C ILE A 9 -3.01 -10.02 1.23
N ARG A 10 -2.14 -11.01 1.01
CA ARG A 10 -1.67 -11.40 -0.34
C ARG A 10 -2.83 -11.72 -1.28
N GLU A 11 -3.75 -12.57 -0.85
CA GLU A 11 -4.89 -13.00 -1.67
C GLU A 11 -5.87 -11.86 -1.97
N THR A 12 -6.14 -11.01 -0.98
CA THR A 12 -7.17 -9.97 -1.11
C THR A 12 -6.63 -8.71 -1.81
N VAL A 13 -5.39 -8.33 -1.49
CA VAL A 13 -4.76 -7.08 -1.96
C VAL A 13 -3.88 -7.36 -3.17
N LEU A 14 -2.98 -8.34 -3.12
CA LEU A 14 -2.03 -8.55 -4.22
C LEU A 14 -2.65 -9.37 -5.37
N ALA A 15 -3.48 -10.37 -5.09
CA ALA A 15 -4.12 -11.17 -6.15
C ALA A 15 -5.42 -10.54 -6.69
N GLY A 16 -5.94 -9.51 -6.03
CA GLY A 16 -7.03 -8.69 -6.56
C GLY A 16 -6.59 -7.93 -7.81
N GLY A 17 -7.23 -8.18 -8.95
CA GLY A 17 -6.82 -7.64 -10.25
C GLY A 17 -6.85 -6.10 -10.41
N ASN A 18 -7.36 -5.36 -9.43
CA ASN A 18 -7.55 -3.90 -9.49
C ASN A 18 -6.57 -3.10 -8.63
N VAL A 19 -5.45 -3.69 -8.18
CA VAL A 19 -4.48 -2.96 -7.36
C VAL A 19 -3.44 -2.25 -8.21
N PRO A 20 -3.22 -0.93 -8.00
CA PRO A 20 -2.18 -0.18 -8.69
C PRO A 20 -0.80 -0.75 -8.36
N ARG A 21 -0.09 -1.20 -9.40
CA ARG A 21 1.27 -1.74 -9.28
C ARG A 21 2.25 -0.81 -9.97
N VAL A 22 3.31 -0.45 -9.26
CA VAL A 22 4.44 0.30 -9.78
C VAL A 22 5.61 -0.67 -9.92
N ASN A 23 5.95 -0.99 -11.18
CA ASN A 23 7.02 -1.95 -11.48
C ASN A 23 8.42 -1.30 -11.45
N ASN A 24 8.51 0.00 -11.68
CA ASN A 24 9.78 0.74 -11.69
C ASN A 24 9.59 2.09 -11.01
N ALA A 25 9.86 2.14 -9.71
CA ALA A 25 9.79 3.38 -8.94
C ALA A 25 11.05 4.22 -9.20
N THR A 26 10.86 5.39 -9.83
CA THR A 26 11.95 6.37 -10.08
C THR A 26 12.19 7.30 -8.89
N PHE A 27 11.62 6.99 -7.72
CA PHE A 27 11.67 7.77 -6.49
C PHE A 27 11.91 6.84 -5.29
N SER A 28 12.29 7.41 -4.13
CA SER A 28 12.57 6.63 -2.93
C SER A 28 11.29 6.02 -2.33
N ILE A 29 11.35 4.74 -1.97
CA ILE A 29 10.29 4.05 -1.23
C ILE A 29 10.68 4.03 0.24
N SER A 30 10.44 5.15 0.92
CA SER A 30 10.74 5.31 2.35
C SER A 30 9.74 6.22 3.02
N VAL A 31 9.48 5.98 4.30
CA VAL A 31 8.55 6.79 5.10
C VAL A 31 8.98 8.25 5.08
N GLY A 32 8.02 9.14 4.85
CA GLY A 32 8.25 10.56 4.67
C GLY A 32 8.48 10.99 3.22
N THR A 33 8.70 10.08 2.27
CA THR A 33 8.86 10.45 0.85
C THR A 33 7.53 10.88 0.25
N THR A 34 7.56 11.93 -0.58
CA THR A 34 6.38 12.36 -1.36
C THR A 34 6.28 11.54 -2.65
N VAL A 35 5.12 10.93 -2.86
CA VAL A 35 4.79 10.11 -4.02
C VAL A 35 4.40 11.02 -5.19
N PRO A 36 5.05 10.90 -6.36
CA PRO A 36 4.68 11.67 -7.54
C PRO A 36 3.22 11.43 -7.95
N ASN A 37 2.52 12.48 -8.42
CA ASN A 37 1.14 12.37 -8.91
C ASN A 37 0.97 11.44 -10.14
N THR A 38 2.07 11.04 -10.78
CA THR A 38 2.07 10.04 -11.85
C THR A 38 1.84 8.63 -11.34
N VAL A 39 2.02 8.38 -10.04
CA VAL A 39 1.72 7.09 -9.42
C VAL A 39 0.23 7.01 -9.14
N HIS A 40 -0.43 6.02 -9.73
CA HIS A 40 -1.81 5.74 -9.40
C HIS A 40 -1.91 5.09 -8.02
N VAL A 41 -2.78 5.64 -7.19
CA VAL A 41 -3.07 5.14 -5.84
C VAL A 41 -4.58 5.02 -5.67
N ILE A 42 -5.01 4.07 -4.83
CA ILE A 42 -6.42 3.86 -4.50
C ILE A 42 -6.61 3.80 -2.99
N GLU A 43 -7.84 3.93 -2.51
CA GLU A 43 -8.13 3.85 -1.07
C GLU A 43 -7.68 2.51 -0.46
N VAL A 44 -7.14 2.57 0.76
CA VAL A 44 -6.68 1.38 1.51
C VAL A 44 -7.78 0.34 1.63
N ALA A 45 -7.45 -0.91 1.29
CA ALA A 45 -8.39 -2.01 1.34
C ALA A 45 -8.96 -2.22 2.76
N PRO A 46 -10.26 -2.55 2.91
CA PRO A 46 -10.89 -2.72 4.22
C PRO A 46 -10.14 -3.66 5.17
N ILE A 47 -9.58 -4.76 4.64
CA ILE A 47 -8.79 -5.72 5.42
C ILE A 47 -7.54 -5.10 6.06
N LEU A 48 -6.89 -4.14 5.38
CA LEU A 48 -5.75 -3.42 5.95
C LEU A 48 -6.21 -2.44 7.03
N VAL A 49 -7.37 -1.81 6.84
CA VAL A 49 -8.00 -0.92 7.84
C VAL A 49 -8.48 -1.69 9.07
N GLU A 50 -8.92 -2.93 8.93
CA GLU A 50 -9.26 -3.80 10.07
C GLU A 50 -8.04 -4.08 10.96
N ILE A 51 -6.86 -4.22 10.36
CA ILE A 51 -5.60 -4.46 11.06
C ILE A 51 -5.03 -3.15 11.62
N HIS A 52 -5.11 -2.08 10.83
CA HIS A 52 -4.60 -0.74 11.12
C HIS A 52 -5.68 0.32 10.87
N PRO A 53 -6.58 0.57 11.84
CA PRO A 53 -7.69 1.50 11.70
C PRO A 53 -7.27 2.93 11.32
N GLU A 54 -6.05 3.32 11.68
CA GLU A 54 -5.42 4.60 11.37
C GLU A 54 -5.24 4.85 9.86
N TRP A 55 -5.21 3.80 9.03
CA TRP A 55 -5.10 3.93 7.57
C TRP A 55 -6.42 4.22 6.88
N ARG A 56 -7.53 4.36 7.62
CA ARG A 56 -8.81 4.74 7.03
C ARG A 56 -8.68 6.08 6.29
N GLY A 57 -9.17 6.14 5.06
CA GLY A 57 -9.08 7.32 4.20
C GLY A 57 -7.66 7.70 3.77
N HIS A 58 -6.69 6.79 3.95
CA HIS A 58 -5.40 6.83 3.26
C HIS A 58 -5.51 6.09 1.93
N MET A 59 -4.47 6.19 1.13
CA MET A 59 -4.34 5.54 -0.15
C MET A 59 -3.19 4.52 -0.11
N TYR A 60 -3.14 3.62 -1.09
CA TYR A 60 -2.04 2.69 -1.23
C TYR A 60 -1.77 2.34 -2.70
N PHE A 61 -0.58 1.80 -2.92
CA PHE A 61 -0.16 1.13 -4.14
C PHE A 61 0.83 0.02 -3.78
N VAL A 62 1.19 -0.79 -4.77
CA VAL A 62 2.11 -1.91 -4.60
C VAL A 62 3.38 -1.69 -5.41
N VAL A 63 4.53 -1.97 -4.82
CA VAL A 63 5.84 -2.00 -5.49
C VAL A 63 6.43 -3.39 -5.26
N GLY A 64 6.53 -4.20 -6.32
CA GLY A 64 6.93 -5.61 -6.16
C GLY A 64 5.98 -6.37 -5.23
N ASP A 65 6.51 -6.81 -4.08
CA ASP A 65 5.78 -7.50 -2.99
C ASP A 65 5.55 -6.61 -1.76
N GLU A 66 5.78 -5.29 -1.89
CA GLU A 66 5.58 -4.33 -0.83
C GLU A 66 4.29 -3.53 -1.05
N ILE A 67 3.51 -3.37 0.02
CA ILE A 67 2.35 -2.48 0.07
C ILE A 67 2.81 -1.15 0.66
N ILE A 68 2.61 -0.07 -0.10
CA ILE A 68 3.01 1.28 0.28
C ILE A 68 1.76 2.07 0.66
N ILE A 69 1.70 2.54 1.90
CA ILE A 69 0.58 3.36 2.39
C ILE A 69 0.94 4.84 2.27
N VAL A 70 0.00 5.62 1.76
CA VAL A 70 0.16 7.03 1.40
C VAL A 70 -0.93 7.87 2.05
N ASP A 71 -0.58 8.97 2.70
CA ASP A 71 -1.54 9.91 3.26
C ASP A 71 -2.22 10.80 2.20
N ARG A 72 -3.15 11.65 2.65
CA ARG A 72 -3.86 12.60 1.78
C ARG A 72 -2.96 13.67 1.15
N ASN A 73 -1.76 13.88 1.69
CA ASN A 73 -0.76 14.80 1.17
C ASN A 73 0.23 14.09 0.22
N HIS A 74 -0.11 12.88 -0.24
CA HIS A 74 0.74 12.06 -1.10
C HIS A 74 2.07 11.68 -0.46
N ARG A 75 2.15 11.55 0.87
CA ARG A 75 3.36 11.15 1.60
C ARG A 75 3.29 9.70 2.05
N ILE A 76 4.38 8.96 1.86
CA ILE A 76 4.51 7.59 2.37
C ILE A 76 4.51 7.62 3.90
N VAL A 77 3.59 6.88 4.51
CA VAL A 77 3.48 6.75 5.97
C VAL A 77 3.82 5.36 6.48
N ALA A 78 3.73 4.33 5.63
CA ALA A 78 4.12 2.97 5.96
C ALA A 78 4.57 2.18 4.73
N VAL A 79 5.44 1.21 4.95
CA VAL A 79 5.91 0.22 3.97
C VAL A 79 5.75 -1.15 4.60
N ILE A 80 5.01 -2.04 3.94
CA ILE A 80 4.68 -3.36 4.45
C ILE A 80 5.22 -4.41 3.48
N ALA A 81 6.22 -5.17 3.92
CA ALA A 81 6.66 -6.36 3.20
C ALA A 81 5.68 -7.50 3.49
N VAL A 82 4.95 -7.94 2.47
CA VAL A 82 4.00 -9.05 2.61
C VAL A 82 4.75 -10.36 2.59
#